data_AF-A0A846NAQ5-F1
#
_entry.id   AF-A0A846NAQ5-F1
#
_cell.length_a   1.000
_cell.length_b   1.000
_cell.length_c   1.000
_cell.angle_alpha   90.00
_cell.angle_beta   90.00
_cell.angle_gamma   90.00
#
_symmetry.space_group_name_H-M   'P 1'
#
loop_
_entity.id
_entity.type
_entity.pdbx_description
1 polymer ?
#
loop_
_entity_poly.entity_id
_entity_poly.type
_entity_poly.pdbx_seq_one_letter_code
_entity_poly.pdbx_strand_id
1 'polypeptide(L)'
;MEIRRGYNMITSKEMRALEVNSEYFGVSRLQLMENAGKALTDEIASRFDPEKTRIAIFSGLGGNGGDGFVAARHLACLGFKVEVMLAGRSKDIVDEEARRNWLALRVLKDTLVFHEIYDSTLVHSVEADIIVDALLGIGLEGVPRAPFSQLVKKMNEAEAFRVCVDVPTGMNSDSGKVLGEAVKADLTITFHRVKPGLKKAEKDVGEVVVKDIGLPKEFERFAGPGDVSLVVKSRPPEAHKGDFGRLLVVGGSEVFSGAPALVALSALRAGVDLTFIAAPERTAYAISSMAPDLITVKLEGSHLNPRNTAVIKRYLETSNAVVIGPGLGLHKETKDAVVGLVEMIEKEKIPLLLDADGLKAFAEYKLRIRSPLVLTPHAGEYRLLTNKKLPMDFETRVEDVRKTA
;
A
#
# COMPACT_ATOMS: atom_id res chain seq x y z
N MET A 1 -19.45 4.64 22.71
CA MET A 1 -19.29 4.02 21.38
C MET A 1 -17.79 3.82 21.17
N GLU A 2 -17.32 2.59 21.40
CA GLU A 2 -15.91 2.28 21.67
C GLU A 2 -14.98 2.49 20.48
N ILE A 3 -14.01 3.39 20.68
CA ILE A 3 -12.80 3.53 19.87
C ILE A 3 -11.90 2.31 20.15
N ARG A 4 -11.96 1.27 19.31
CA ARG A 4 -10.96 0.19 19.33
C ARG A 4 -9.68 0.64 18.62
N ARG A 5 -8.62 0.78 19.41
CA ARG A 5 -7.25 1.15 19.04
C ARG A 5 -6.58 0.07 18.17
N GLY A 6 -5.89 0.51 17.11
CA GLY A 6 -4.89 -0.31 16.39
C GLY A 6 -4.84 -0.04 14.88
N TYR A 7 -5.99 0.18 14.24
CA TYR A 7 -6.11 0.28 12.77
C TYR A 7 -6.64 1.64 12.27
N ASN A 8 -6.84 2.65 13.14
CA ASN A 8 -7.48 3.94 12.77
C ASN A 8 -6.61 4.92 11.97
N MET A 9 -5.49 4.47 11.40
CA MET A 9 -4.65 5.30 10.55
C MET A 9 -4.37 4.60 9.24
N ILE A 10 -4.13 5.39 8.20
CA ILE A 10 -3.73 4.88 6.89
C ILE A 10 -2.59 5.76 6.38
N THR A 11 -1.49 5.13 5.97
CA THR A 11 -0.40 5.85 5.31
C THR A 11 -0.83 6.30 3.91
N SER A 12 -0.11 7.26 3.36
CA SER A 12 -0.33 7.76 2.00
C SER A 12 -0.20 6.64 0.97
N LYS A 13 0.76 5.72 1.18
CA LYS A 13 0.97 4.56 0.31
C LYS A 13 -0.20 3.59 0.39
N GLU A 14 -0.68 3.28 1.59
CA GLU A 14 -1.84 2.40 1.82
C GLU A 14 -3.13 3.01 1.27
N MET A 15 -3.34 4.32 1.42
CA MET A 15 -4.52 5.01 0.88
C MET A 15 -4.57 4.91 -0.66
N ARG A 16 -3.45 5.15 -1.34
CA ARG A 16 -3.35 4.98 -2.80
C ARG A 16 -3.60 3.54 -3.24
N ALA A 17 -3.09 2.57 -2.49
CA ALA A 17 -3.39 1.15 -2.74
C ALA A 17 -4.89 0.86 -2.56
N LEU A 18 -5.52 1.43 -1.54
CA LEU A 18 -6.95 1.28 -1.31
C LEU A 18 -7.80 1.95 -2.40
N GLU A 19 -7.38 3.08 -2.96
CA GLU A 19 -8.03 3.71 -4.12
C GLU A 19 -7.96 2.84 -5.37
N VAL A 20 -6.80 2.21 -5.62
CA VAL A 20 -6.63 1.23 -6.71
C VAL A 20 -7.54 0.02 -6.49
N ASN A 21 -7.63 -0.48 -5.26
CA ASN A 21 -8.53 -1.57 -4.90
C ASN A 21 -9.99 -1.17 -5.06
N SER A 22 -10.37 0.03 -4.65
CA SER A 22 -11.71 0.58 -4.80
C SER A 22 -12.18 0.55 -6.24
N GLU A 23 -11.33 1.01 -7.16
CA GLU A 23 -11.60 0.99 -8.59
C GLU A 23 -11.76 -0.43 -9.12
N TYR A 24 -10.87 -1.35 -8.70
CA TYR A 24 -10.97 -2.77 -9.03
C TYR A 24 -12.27 -3.42 -8.52
N PHE A 25 -12.76 -3.01 -7.34
CA PHE A 25 -14.02 -3.48 -6.76
C PHE A 25 -15.25 -2.71 -7.26
N GLY A 26 -15.09 -1.75 -8.17
CA GLY A 26 -16.18 -1.10 -8.90
C GLY A 26 -16.60 0.29 -8.38
N VAL A 27 -15.90 0.86 -7.40
CA VAL A 27 -16.09 2.28 -7.00
C VAL A 27 -14.95 3.11 -7.57
N SER A 28 -15.27 3.91 -8.58
CA SER A 28 -14.28 4.72 -9.30
C SER A 28 -13.67 5.81 -8.43
N ARG A 29 -12.43 6.20 -8.72
CA ARG A 29 -11.76 7.33 -8.06
C ARG A 29 -12.50 8.65 -8.25
N LEU A 30 -13.17 8.82 -9.40
CA LEU A 30 -14.03 9.98 -9.64
C LEU A 30 -15.20 10.06 -8.63
N GLN A 31 -15.80 8.92 -8.26
CA GLN A 31 -16.84 8.88 -7.22
C GLN A 31 -16.24 9.18 -5.84
N LEU A 32 -15.05 8.66 -5.54
CA LEU A 32 -14.36 8.98 -4.28
C LEU A 32 -14.08 10.48 -4.15
N MET A 33 -13.57 11.12 -5.22
CA MET A 33 -13.33 12.57 -5.28
C MET A 33 -14.63 13.38 -5.14
N GLU A 34 -15.71 12.94 -5.80
CA GLU A 34 -17.03 13.58 -5.66
C GLU A 34 -17.53 13.53 -4.20
N ASN A 35 -17.37 12.38 -3.54
CA ASN A 35 -17.74 12.22 -2.14
C ASN A 35 -16.85 13.05 -1.20
N ALA A 36 -15.54 13.11 -1.47
CA ALA A 36 -14.58 13.90 -0.69
C ALA A 36 -14.90 15.40 -0.75
N GLY A 37 -15.06 15.96 -1.96
CA GLY A 37 -15.41 17.37 -2.12
C GLY A 37 -16.81 17.70 -1.61
N LYS A 38 -17.78 16.78 -1.71
CA LYS A 38 -19.10 16.95 -1.07
C LYS A 38 -19.00 16.95 0.45
N ALA A 39 -18.23 16.05 1.04
CA ALA A 39 -18.05 15.98 2.49
C ALA A 39 -17.31 17.20 3.04
N LEU A 40 -16.35 17.74 2.29
CA LEU A 40 -15.71 19.02 2.55
C LEU A 40 -16.72 20.17 2.54
N THR A 41 -17.58 20.20 1.52
CA THR A 41 -18.66 21.20 1.41
C THR A 41 -19.62 21.13 2.58
N ASP A 42 -20.06 19.93 2.96
CA ASP A 42 -21.02 19.75 4.05
C ASP A 42 -20.46 20.19 5.39
N GLU A 43 -19.18 19.93 5.64
CA GLU A 43 -18.51 20.39 6.85
C GLU A 43 -18.43 21.92 6.90
N ILE A 44 -18.03 22.56 5.81
CA ILE A 44 -17.99 24.03 5.71
C ILE A 44 -19.40 24.62 5.87
N ALA A 45 -20.38 24.11 5.13
CA ALA A 45 -21.76 24.58 5.17
C ALA A 45 -22.44 24.36 6.53
N SER A 46 -21.99 23.39 7.32
CA SER A 46 -22.49 23.19 8.69
C SER A 46 -22.01 24.25 9.69
N ARG A 47 -20.93 24.98 9.36
CA ARG A 47 -20.26 25.94 10.25
C ARG A 47 -20.47 27.39 9.85
N PHE A 48 -20.78 27.67 8.59
CA PHE A 48 -20.79 29.02 8.03
C PHE A 48 -22.05 29.31 7.22
N ASP A 49 -22.49 30.58 7.24
CA ASP A 49 -23.69 31.06 6.55
C ASP A 49 -23.37 31.34 5.06
N PRO A 50 -23.96 30.60 4.10
CA PRO A 50 -23.65 30.76 2.68
C PRO A 50 -23.77 32.19 2.16
N GLU A 51 -24.77 32.94 2.60
CA GLU A 51 -25.06 34.27 2.05
C GLU A 51 -24.06 35.35 2.51
N LYS A 52 -23.33 35.09 3.61
CA LYS A 52 -22.46 36.07 4.27
C LYS A 52 -20.98 35.72 4.20
N THR A 53 -20.64 34.59 3.61
CA THR A 53 -19.27 34.05 3.63
C THR A 53 -18.67 34.01 2.25
N ARG A 54 -17.51 34.65 2.10
CA ARG A 54 -16.62 34.56 0.93
C ARG A 54 -15.58 33.48 1.17
N ILE A 55 -15.42 32.59 0.20
CA ILE A 55 -14.49 31.46 0.26
C ILE A 55 -13.49 31.57 -0.88
N ALA A 56 -12.21 31.47 -0.54
CA ALA A 56 -11.13 31.31 -1.51
C ALA A 56 -10.57 29.89 -1.46
N ILE A 57 -10.65 29.16 -2.56
CA ILE A 57 -10.18 27.77 -2.66
C ILE A 57 -8.89 27.73 -3.47
N PHE A 58 -7.78 27.44 -2.79
CA PHE A 58 -6.46 27.29 -3.40
C PHE A 58 -6.30 25.84 -3.84
N SER A 59 -6.38 25.59 -5.15
CA SER A 59 -6.41 24.23 -5.71
C SER A 59 -5.13 23.92 -6.50
N GLY A 60 -4.58 22.73 -6.31
CA GLY A 60 -3.46 22.23 -7.10
C GLY A 60 -3.86 21.60 -8.43
N LEU A 61 -2.89 20.96 -9.08
CA LEU A 61 -3.06 20.29 -10.37
C LEU A 61 -3.35 18.77 -10.27
N GLY A 62 -3.39 18.23 -9.05
CA GLY A 62 -3.60 16.80 -8.77
C GLY A 62 -4.90 16.52 -8.03
N GLY A 63 -5.06 15.29 -7.54
CA GLY A 63 -6.26 14.82 -6.84
C GLY A 63 -6.78 15.76 -5.74
N ASN A 64 -5.90 16.29 -4.88
CA ASN A 64 -6.30 17.23 -3.81
C ASN A 64 -6.96 18.51 -4.38
N GLY A 65 -6.44 19.02 -5.51
CA GLY A 65 -7.06 20.13 -6.23
C GLY A 65 -8.39 19.74 -6.86
N GLY A 66 -8.53 18.49 -7.30
CA GLY A 66 -9.79 17.89 -7.74
C GLY A 66 -10.87 17.92 -6.66
N ASP A 67 -10.54 17.55 -5.42
CA ASP A 67 -11.46 17.66 -4.28
C ASP A 67 -11.89 19.13 -4.05
N GLY A 68 -10.94 20.06 -4.19
CA GLY A 68 -11.19 21.50 -4.17
C GLY A 68 -12.15 21.97 -5.28
N PHE A 69 -12.01 21.45 -6.51
CA PHE A 69 -12.91 21.76 -7.62
C PHE A 69 -14.34 21.24 -7.39
N VAL A 70 -14.47 20.02 -6.87
CA VAL A 70 -15.76 19.46 -6.47
C VAL A 70 -16.40 20.35 -5.40
N ALA A 71 -15.65 20.70 -4.35
CA ALA A 71 -16.16 21.54 -3.28
C ALA A 71 -16.55 22.93 -3.77
N ALA A 72 -15.76 23.55 -4.65
CA ALA A 72 -16.09 24.83 -5.26
C ALA A 72 -17.46 24.82 -5.95
N ARG A 73 -17.74 23.76 -6.73
CA ARG A 73 -19.03 23.59 -7.41
C ARG A 73 -20.18 23.46 -6.41
N HIS A 74 -20.04 22.60 -5.40
CA HIS A 74 -21.11 22.37 -4.43
C HIS A 74 -21.35 23.58 -3.52
N LEU A 75 -20.30 24.27 -3.06
CA LEU A 75 -20.40 25.49 -2.26
C LEU A 75 -21.10 26.61 -3.03
N ALA A 76 -20.78 26.79 -4.32
CA ALA A 76 -21.49 27.74 -5.17
C ALA A 76 -22.99 27.40 -5.29
N CYS A 77 -23.35 26.12 -5.42
CA CYS A 77 -24.76 25.69 -5.43
C CYS A 77 -25.50 25.97 -4.12
N LEU A 78 -24.80 26.05 -2.99
CA LEU A 78 -25.36 26.41 -1.69
C LEU A 78 -25.46 27.93 -1.45
N GLY A 79 -24.96 28.75 -2.38
CA GLY A 79 -25.04 30.21 -2.31
C GLY A 79 -23.78 30.91 -1.78
N PHE A 80 -22.71 30.17 -1.48
CA PHE A 80 -21.43 30.78 -1.10
C PHE A 80 -20.83 31.58 -2.26
N LYS A 81 -20.17 32.70 -1.92
CA LYS A 81 -19.33 33.43 -2.88
C LYS A 81 -17.96 32.79 -2.95
N VAL A 82 -17.71 32.04 -4.01
CA VAL A 82 -16.51 31.20 -4.13
C VAL A 82 -15.58 31.74 -5.24
N GLU A 83 -14.32 31.89 -4.88
CA GLU A 83 -13.20 32.17 -5.79
C GLU A 83 -12.23 30.97 -5.79
N VAL A 84 -11.78 30.56 -6.97
CA VAL A 84 -10.88 29.43 -7.14
C VAL A 84 -9.54 29.90 -7.67
N MET A 85 -8.50 29.68 -6.86
CA MET A 85 -7.11 29.96 -7.20
C MET A 85 -6.40 28.69 -7.61
N LEU A 86 -6.21 28.48 -8.92
CA LEU A 86 -5.48 27.35 -9.47
C LEU A 86 -3.98 27.61 -9.42
N ALA A 87 -3.24 26.80 -8.67
CA ALA A 87 -1.78 26.86 -8.57
C ALA A 87 -1.11 26.19 -9.78
N GLY A 88 -1.11 26.90 -10.90
CA GLY A 88 -0.54 26.46 -12.17
C GLY A 88 -1.43 26.91 -13.33
N ARG A 89 -1.33 26.20 -14.46
CA ARG A 89 -2.21 26.43 -15.61
C ARG A 89 -3.19 25.28 -15.74
N SER A 90 -4.41 25.58 -16.17
CA SER A 90 -5.44 24.54 -16.35
C SER A 90 -5.05 23.44 -17.32
N LYS A 91 -4.24 23.75 -18.33
CA LYS A 91 -3.72 22.77 -19.29
C LYS A 91 -2.72 21.78 -18.69
N ASP A 92 -2.15 22.09 -17.52
CA ASP A 92 -1.13 21.28 -16.85
C ASP A 92 -1.75 20.33 -15.80
N ILE A 93 -3.09 20.29 -15.68
CA ILE A 93 -3.81 19.31 -14.85
C ILE A 93 -3.69 17.92 -15.50
N VAL A 94 -2.82 17.08 -14.93
CA VAL A 94 -2.54 15.73 -15.41
C VAL A 94 -3.43 14.65 -14.78
N ASP A 95 -3.96 14.94 -13.59
CA ASP A 95 -4.88 14.05 -12.88
C ASP A 95 -6.23 14.03 -13.60
N GLU A 96 -6.70 12.83 -13.98
CA GLU A 96 -7.84 12.70 -14.88
C GLU A 96 -9.15 13.14 -14.21
N GLU A 97 -9.34 12.76 -12.96
CA GLU A 97 -10.48 13.08 -12.13
C GLU A 97 -10.54 14.58 -11.84
N ALA A 98 -9.42 15.19 -11.45
CA ALA A 98 -9.32 16.63 -11.25
C ALA A 98 -9.60 17.39 -12.55
N ARG A 99 -9.10 16.91 -13.69
CA ARG A 99 -9.36 17.51 -15.00
C ARG A 99 -10.85 17.46 -15.37
N ARG A 100 -11.54 16.33 -15.12
CA ARG A 100 -12.98 16.20 -15.34
C ARG A 100 -13.76 17.20 -14.49
N ASN A 101 -13.42 17.34 -13.21
CA ASN A 101 -14.06 18.29 -12.32
C ASN A 101 -13.78 19.75 -12.70
N TRP A 102 -12.55 20.06 -13.12
CA TRP A 102 -12.21 21.38 -13.65
C TRP A 102 -13.05 21.74 -14.88
N LEU A 103 -13.24 20.80 -15.82
CA LEU A 103 -14.08 21.03 -17.00
C LEU A 103 -15.54 21.34 -16.62
N ALA A 104 -16.10 20.63 -15.64
CA ALA A 104 -17.44 20.91 -15.13
C ALA A 104 -17.51 22.29 -14.46
N LEU A 105 -16.48 22.65 -13.70
CA LEU A 105 -16.40 23.90 -12.95
C LEU A 105 -16.31 25.14 -13.85
N ARG A 106 -15.55 25.05 -14.96
CA ARG A 106 -15.33 26.18 -15.89
C ARG A 106 -16.60 26.73 -16.54
N VAL A 107 -17.66 25.93 -16.62
CA VAL A 107 -18.95 26.37 -17.19
C VAL A 107 -19.65 27.36 -16.25
N LEU A 108 -19.30 27.35 -14.96
CA LEU A 108 -19.90 28.19 -13.91
C LEU A 108 -19.23 29.56 -13.77
N LYS A 109 -18.61 30.09 -14.83
CA LYS A 109 -17.89 31.39 -14.83
C LYS A 109 -18.74 32.62 -14.46
N ASP A 110 -20.07 32.50 -14.55
CA ASP A 110 -20.99 33.57 -14.15
C ASP A 110 -21.27 33.55 -12.63
N THR A 111 -20.90 32.45 -11.95
CA THR A 111 -21.09 32.24 -10.50
C THR A 111 -19.76 32.18 -9.75
N LEU A 112 -18.71 31.68 -10.39
CA LEU A 112 -17.38 31.47 -9.83
C LEU A 112 -16.35 32.37 -10.48
N VAL A 113 -15.42 32.89 -9.68
CA VAL A 113 -14.25 33.62 -10.15
C VAL A 113 -13.05 32.66 -10.17
N PHE A 114 -12.27 32.69 -11.25
CA PHE A 114 -11.13 31.80 -11.45
C PHE A 114 -9.84 32.57 -11.69
N HIS A 115 -8.77 32.15 -11.02
CA HIS A 115 -7.43 32.69 -11.21
C HIS A 115 -6.42 31.57 -11.47
N GLU A 116 -5.71 31.64 -12.59
CA GLU A 116 -4.56 30.75 -12.86
C GLU A 116 -3.26 31.42 -12.40
N ILE A 117 -2.64 30.85 -11.38
CA ILE A 117 -1.44 31.37 -10.74
C ILE A 117 -0.27 30.45 -11.11
N TYR A 118 0.36 30.73 -12.25
CA TYR A 118 1.52 29.96 -12.73
C TYR A 118 2.87 30.61 -12.43
N ASP A 119 2.87 31.79 -11.82
CA ASP A 119 4.07 32.50 -11.36
C ASP A 119 3.76 33.28 -10.08
N SER A 120 4.80 33.55 -9.29
CA SER A 120 4.69 34.24 -8.00
C SER A 120 4.10 35.65 -8.09
N THR A 121 4.30 36.33 -9.23
CA THR A 121 3.82 37.69 -9.45
C THR A 121 2.29 37.77 -9.63
N LEU A 122 1.65 36.64 -9.92
CA LEU A 122 0.20 36.54 -10.11
C LEU A 122 -0.57 36.29 -8.81
N VAL A 123 0.17 36.05 -7.72
CA VAL A 123 -0.39 35.87 -6.39
C VAL A 123 -0.84 37.22 -5.85
N HIS A 124 -2.14 37.49 -5.92
CA HIS A 124 -2.75 38.69 -5.35
C HIS A 124 -3.33 38.41 -3.96
N SER A 125 -3.58 39.48 -3.20
CA SER A 125 -4.28 39.39 -1.93
C SER A 125 -5.73 38.97 -2.15
N VAL A 126 -6.18 37.98 -1.38
CA VAL A 126 -7.57 37.52 -1.42
C VAL A 126 -8.29 37.98 -0.16
N GLU A 127 -9.39 38.70 -0.34
CA GLU A 127 -10.31 39.01 0.75
C GLU A 127 -11.34 37.88 0.86
N ALA A 128 -11.09 36.93 1.77
CA ALA A 128 -12.00 35.83 2.05
C ALA A 128 -12.18 35.66 3.56
N ASP A 129 -13.38 35.23 3.95
CA ASP A 129 -13.66 34.85 5.34
C ASP A 129 -13.13 33.43 5.63
N ILE A 130 -13.10 32.59 4.59
CA ILE A 130 -12.57 31.22 4.63
C ILE A 130 -11.57 31.02 3.50
N ILE A 131 -10.44 30.41 3.83
CA ILE A 131 -9.46 29.92 2.88
C ILE A 131 -9.43 28.40 2.94
N VAL A 132 -9.58 27.74 1.78
CA VAL A 132 -9.49 26.30 1.64
C VAL A 132 -8.17 25.92 0.98
N ASP A 133 -7.36 25.13 1.67
CA ASP A 133 -6.13 24.54 1.15
C ASP A 133 -6.42 23.19 0.47
N ALA A 134 -6.55 23.24 -0.85
CA ALA A 134 -6.66 22.08 -1.73
C ALA A 134 -5.42 22.00 -2.66
N LEU A 135 -4.26 22.51 -2.22
CA LEU A 135 -3.06 22.62 -3.07
C LEU A 135 -2.37 21.26 -3.27
N LEU A 136 -1.84 20.67 -2.19
CA LEU A 136 -1.08 19.41 -2.23
C LEU A 136 -1.46 18.51 -1.06
N GLY A 137 -2.02 17.34 -1.35
CA GLY A 137 -2.41 16.35 -0.34
C GLY A 137 -1.36 15.24 -0.17
N ILE A 138 -1.84 13.99 -0.13
CA ILE A 138 -0.98 12.80 0.00
C ILE A 138 -0.04 12.62 -1.21
N GLY A 139 1.25 12.85 -1.01
CA GLY A 139 2.25 12.71 -2.08
C GLY A 139 3.35 13.76 -2.11
N LEU A 140 3.29 14.76 -1.22
CA LEU A 140 4.35 15.74 -1.11
C LEU A 140 5.63 15.09 -0.56
N GLU A 141 6.63 14.98 -1.44
CA GLU A 141 8.00 14.61 -1.10
C GLU A 141 8.91 15.83 -1.29
N GLY A 142 9.26 16.48 -0.18
CA GLY A 142 10.15 17.66 -0.17
C GLY A 142 9.43 19.00 -0.12
N VAL A 143 10.23 20.08 -0.17
CA VAL A 143 9.74 21.46 -0.01
C VAL A 143 8.91 21.86 -1.24
N PRO A 144 7.68 22.39 -1.07
CA PRO A 144 6.89 22.89 -2.19
C PRO A 144 7.64 23.94 -2.99
N ARG A 145 7.65 23.79 -4.32
CA ARG A 145 8.24 24.78 -5.24
C ARG A 145 7.26 25.93 -5.48
N ALA A 146 7.76 27.07 -5.95
CA ALA A 146 6.87 28.13 -6.44
C ALA A 146 5.99 27.59 -7.60
N PRO A 147 4.72 28.00 -7.71
CA PRO A 147 4.04 29.02 -6.90
C PRO A 147 3.50 28.51 -5.55
N PHE A 148 3.46 27.20 -5.31
CA PHE A 148 2.86 26.59 -4.11
C PHE A 148 3.41 27.16 -2.79
N SER A 149 4.73 27.29 -2.65
CA SER A 149 5.32 27.83 -1.40
C SER A 149 4.98 29.29 -1.12
N GLN A 150 4.67 30.09 -2.15
CA GLN A 150 4.22 31.47 -1.97
C GLN A 150 2.74 31.53 -1.61
N LEU A 151 1.94 30.63 -2.18
CA LEU A 151 0.53 30.49 -1.81
C LEU A 151 0.40 30.07 -0.34
N VAL A 152 1.18 29.10 0.12
CA VAL A 152 1.23 28.71 1.55
C VAL A 152 1.50 29.91 2.46
N LYS A 153 2.51 30.73 2.13
CA LYS A 153 2.81 31.96 2.88
C LYS A 153 1.63 32.92 2.91
N LYS A 154 1.00 33.15 1.76
CA LYS A 154 -0.13 34.07 1.65
C LYS A 154 -1.35 33.59 2.43
N MET A 155 -1.61 32.29 2.44
CA MET A 155 -2.67 31.70 3.25
C MET A 155 -2.39 31.86 4.75
N ASN A 156 -1.14 31.71 5.17
CA ASN A 156 -0.73 31.94 6.55
C ASN A 156 -0.80 33.43 6.98
N GLU A 157 -0.53 34.36 6.06
CA GLU A 157 -0.63 35.81 6.27
C GLU A 157 -2.07 36.33 6.29
N ALA A 158 -3.01 35.59 5.68
CA ALA A 158 -4.40 36.02 5.58
C ALA A 158 -5.14 35.94 6.93
N GLU A 159 -5.96 36.95 7.20
CA GLU A 159 -6.91 36.99 8.31
C GLU A 159 -8.21 36.25 7.94
N ALA A 160 -8.12 34.94 7.73
CA ALA A 160 -9.23 34.09 7.34
C ALA A 160 -9.22 32.77 8.10
N PHE A 161 -10.38 32.11 8.22
CA PHE A 161 -10.48 30.76 8.77
C PHE A 161 -9.93 29.75 7.76
N ARG A 162 -8.90 28.99 8.12
CA ARG A 162 -8.17 28.08 7.22
C ARG A 162 -8.65 26.65 7.36
N VAL A 163 -9.17 26.11 6.26
CA VAL A 163 -9.61 24.72 6.13
C VAL A 163 -8.64 23.96 5.22
N CYS A 164 -7.97 22.93 5.74
CA CYS A 164 -7.11 22.08 4.94
C CYS A 164 -7.83 20.82 4.45
N VAL A 165 -7.67 20.53 3.16
CA VAL A 165 -8.18 19.34 2.51
C VAL A 165 -7.15 18.23 2.62
N ASP A 166 -7.56 17.16 3.27
CA ASP A 166 -6.79 15.99 3.64
C ASP A 166 -5.61 16.21 4.60
N VAL A 167 -4.61 16.97 4.18
CA VAL A 167 -3.41 17.30 4.97
C VAL A 167 -2.97 18.73 4.61
N PRO A 168 -2.52 19.56 5.57
CA PRO A 168 -2.00 20.88 5.25
C PRO A 168 -0.84 20.82 4.25
N THR A 169 -0.95 21.60 3.18
CA THR A 169 0.08 21.73 2.16
C THR A 169 1.38 22.20 2.80
N GLY A 170 2.48 21.53 2.45
CA GLY A 170 3.79 21.76 3.06
C GLY A 170 4.09 20.82 4.23
N MET A 171 3.18 19.91 4.58
CA MET A 171 3.41 18.86 5.56
C MET A 171 3.53 17.49 4.88
N ASN A 172 4.42 16.64 5.39
CA ASN A 172 4.43 15.23 5.02
C ASN A 172 3.36 14.45 5.79
N SER A 173 2.41 13.87 5.06
CA SER A 173 1.24 13.14 5.55
C SER A 173 1.55 11.95 6.46
N ASP A 174 2.69 11.28 6.33
CA ASP A 174 3.01 10.07 7.11
C ASP A 174 3.92 10.37 8.32
N SER A 175 4.86 11.30 8.17
CA SER A 175 5.82 11.66 9.23
C SER A 175 5.35 12.83 10.09
N GLY A 176 4.48 13.71 9.58
CA GLY A 176 4.08 14.97 10.23
C GLY A 176 5.15 16.05 10.14
N LYS A 177 6.25 15.81 9.41
CA LYS A 177 7.34 16.78 9.25
C LYS A 177 6.87 17.91 8.34
N VAL A 178 7.05 19.15 8.80
CA VAL A 178 6.90 20.35 7.97
C VAL A 178 8.08 20.44 6.99
N LEU A 179 7.77 20.61 5.72
CA LEU A 179 8.70 20.64 4.59
C LEU A 179 8.88 22.07 4.10
N GLY A 180 9.69 22.84 4.81
CA GLY A 180 9.86 24.27 4.60
C GLY A 180 8.84 25.04 5.43
N GLU A 181 7.68 25.33 4.85
CA GLU A 181 6.55 25.98 5.52
C GLU A 181 5.27 25.22 5.17
N ALA A 182 4.38 25.04 6.15
CA ALA A 182 3.08 24.43 5.96
C ALA A 182 1.96 25.43 6.25
N VAL A 183 0.80 25.18 5.66
CA VAL A 183 -0.42 25.93 6.00
C VAL A 183 -0.77 25.66 7.47
N LYS A 184 -1.04 26.71 8.23
CA LYS A 184 -1.47 26.63 9.64
C LYS A 184 -2.98 26.51 9.67
N ALA A 185 -3.49 25.28 9.74
CA ALA A 185 -4.92 25.03 9.66
C ALA A 185 -5.64 25.40 10.95
N ASP A 186 -6.85 25.97 10.82
CA ASP A 186 -7.82 26.04 11.92
C ASP A 186 -8.67 24.75 11.95
N LEU A 187 -8.91 24.16 10.78
CA LEU A 187 -9.61 22.90 10.57
C LEU A 187 -8.91 22.08 9.48
N THR A 188 -8.70 20.79 9.69
CA THR A 188 -8.27 19.82 8.67
C THR A 188 -9.34 18.75 8.50
N ILE A 189 -9.85 18.60 7.27
CA ILE A 189 -10.83 17.57 6.92
C ILE A 189 -10.09 16.48 6.16
N THR A 190 -9.91 15.32 6.80
CA THR A 190 -9.24 14.16 6.21
C THR A 190 -10.22 13.06 5.86
N PHE A 191 -9.88 12.29 4.83
CA PHE A 191 -10.79 11.33 4.24
C PHE A 191 -10.44 9.90 4.62
N HIS A 192 -11.49 9.09 4.83
CA HIS A 192 -11.49 7.67 5.19
C HIS A 192 -10.86 7.36 6.56
N ARG A 193 -9.58 7.67 6.74
CA ARG A 193 -8.84 7.51 7.99
C ARG A 193 -7.81 8.62 8.16
N VAL A 194 -7.45 8.87 9.43
CA VAL A 194 -6.44 9.85 9.80
C VAL A 194 -5.07 9.42 9.28
N LYS A 195 -4.35 10.34 8.62
CA LYS A 195 -2.98 10.11 8.19
C LYS A 195 -2.04 10.20 9.41
N PRO A 196 -1.01 9.33 9.55
CA PRO A 196 -0.17 9.30 10.75
C PRO A 196 0.51 10.63 11.09
N GLY A 197 0.82 11.45 10.09
CA GLY A 197 1.44 12.77 10.25
C GLY A 197 0.54 13.78 10.94
N LEU A 198 -0.78 13.73 10.70
CA LEU A 198 -1.75 14.63 11.34
C LEU A 198 -1.76 14.47 12.87
N LYS A 199 -1.61 13.24 13.36
CA LYS A 199 -1.50 12.99 14.81
C LYS A 199 -0.19 13.45 15.42
N LYS A 200 0.87 13.57 14.62
CA LYS A 200 2.20 13.97 15.09
C LYS A 200 2.38 15.49 15.08
N ALA A 201 1.60 16.20 14.25
CA ALA A 201 1.70 17.63 14.01
C ALA A 201 0.48 18.40 14.57
N GLU A 202 -0.01 18.04 15.76
CA GLU A 202 -1.24 18.59 16.36
C GLU A 202 -1.30 20.13 16.38
N LYS A 203 -0.15 20.81 16.42
CA LYS A 203 -0.07 22.28 16.48
C LYS A 203 -0.37 22.98 15.16
N ASP A 204 -0.14 22.32 14.02
CA ASP A 204 -0.22 22.94 12.69
C ASP A 204 -1.45 22.48 11.88
N VAL A 205 -2.22 21.52 12.41
CA VAL A 205 -3.36 20.88 11.72
C VAL A 205 -4.74 21.31 12.24
N GLY A 206 -4.81 22.13 13.28
CA GLY A 206 -6.06 22.60 13.87
C GLY A 206 -6.97 21.46 14.36
N GLU A 207 -8.28 21.67 14.33
CA GLU A 207 -9.26 20.61 14.56
C GLU A 207 -9.19 19.58 13.42
N VAL A 208 -9.13 18.28 13.73
CA VAL A 208 -9.11 17.22 12.69
C VAL A 208 -10.45 16.51 12.64
N VAL A 209 -11.14 16.61 11.49
CA VAL A 209 -12.40 15.92 11.21
C VAL A 209 -12.17 14.83 10.17
N VAL A 210 -12.63 13.61 10.46
CA VAL A 210 -12.55 12.49 9.51
C VAL A 210 -13.89 12.33 8.81
N LYS A 211 -13.88 12.35 7.48
CA LYS A 211 -15.07 12.12 6.65
C LYS A 211 -14.94 10.81 5.87
N ASP A 212 -16.03 10.05 5.82
CA ASP A 212 -16.13 8.89 4.95
C ASP A 212 -16.35 9.35 3.51
N ILE A 213 -15.70 8.69 2.55
CA ILE A 213 -15.77 9.00 1.11
C ILE A 213 -16.40 7.88 0.29
N GLY A 214 -17.11 6.96 0.94
CA GLY A 214 -17.76 5.82 0.30
C GLY A 214 -16.83 4.65 0.07
N LEU A 215 -15.89 4.40 0.98
CA LEU A 215 -15.01 3.23 0.97
C LEU A 215 -15.53 2.17 1.95
N PRO A 216 -16.20 1.10 1.47
CA PRO A 216 -16.64 0.00 2.33
C PRO A 216 -15.45 -0.67 3.03
N LYS A 217 -15.67 -1.13 4.27
CA LYS A 217 -14.63 -1.80 5.07
C LYS A 217 -14.13 -3.09 4.40
N GLU A 218 -14.97 -3.71 3.58
CA GLU A 218 -14.66 -4.89 2.80
C GLU A 218 -13.52 -4.66 1.81
N PHE A 219 -13.31 -3.44 1.32
CA PHE A 219 -12.23 -3.13 0.36
C PHE A 219 -10.85 -3.18 1.01
N GLU A 220 -10.75 -2.99 2.33
CA GLU A 220 -9.53 -3.23 3.09
C GLU A 220 -9.36 -4.70 3.50
N ARG A 221 -10.44 -5.48 3.42
CA ARG A 221 -10.45 -6.87 3.83
C ARG A 221 -9.99 -7.81 2.72
N PHE A 222 -10.37 -7.51 1.49
CA PHE A 222 -10.01 -8.29 0.33
C PHE A 222 -8.77 -7.72 -0.34
N ALA A 223 -7.85 -8.61 -0.73
CA ALA A 223 -6.69 -8.21 -1.51
C ALA A 223 -7.12 -7.82 -2.93
N GLY A 224 -6.57 -6.72 -3.41
CA GLY A 224 -6.71 -6.24 -4.79
C GLY A 224 -5.37 -5.83 -5.39
N PRO A 225 -5.38 -5.25 -6.60
CA PRO A 225 -4.17 -4.85 -7.31
C PRO A 225 -3.34 -3.78 -6.57
N GLY A 226 -3.96 -2.96 -5.74
CA GLY A 226 -3.27 -1.98 -4.91
C GLY A 226 -2.37 -2.63 -3.87
N ASP A 227 -2.77 -3.75 -3.26
CA ASP A 227 -1.94 -4.47 -2.30
C ASP A 227 -0.66 -5.01 -2.93
N VAL A 228 -0.74 -5.40 -4.20
CA VAL A 228 0.43 -5.82 -4.98
C VAL A 228 1.43 -4.66 -5.12
N SER A 229 0.95 -3.44 -5.39
CA SER A 229 1.83 -2.27 -5.47
C SER A 229 2.52 -1.90 -4.13
N LEU A 230 1.97 -2.36 -2.99
CA LEU A 230 2.60 -2.14 -1.69
C LEU A 230 3.88 -2.97 -1.52
N VAL A 231 3.93 -4.15 -2.12
CA VAL A 231 5.01 -5.14 -1.93
C VAL A 231 5.98 -5.23 -3.11
N VAL A 232 5.59 -4.79 -4.31
CA VAL A 232 6.47 -4.75 -5.48
C VAL A 232 7.59 -3.73 -5.29
N LYS A 233 8.83 -4.16 -5.54
CA LYS A 233 10.02 -3.29 -5.50
C LYS A 233 10.28 -2.68 -6.88
N SER A 234 10.63 -1.40 -6.90
CA SER A 234 11.10 -0.73 -8.13
C SER A 234 12.41 -1.37 -8.62
N ARG A 235 12.55 -1.50 -9.93
CA ARG A 235 13.73 -2.04 -10.60
C ARG A 235 14.47 -0.92 -11.34
N PRO A 236 15.55 -0.36 -10.76
CA PRO A 236 16.31 0.69 -11.43
C PRO A 236 16.99 0.13 -12.70
N PRO A 237 17.19 0.94 -13.75
CA PRO A 237 17.87 0.51 -14.97
C PRO A 237 19.28 -0.06 -14.75
N GLU A 238 19.95 0.34 -13.67
CA GLU A 238 21.30 -0.07 -13.29
C GLU A 238 21.32 -1.37 -12.47
N ALA A 239 20.16 -1.96 -12.17
CA ALA A 239 20.06 -3.20 -11.40
C ALA A 239 20.84 -4.35 -12.06
N HIS A 240 21.48 -5.18 -11.23
CA HIS A 240 22.23 -6.34 -11.66
C HIS A 240 21.64 -7.65 -11.12
N LYS A 241 22.03 -8.74 -11.78
CA LYS A 241 21.66 -10.10 -11.39
C LYS A 241 22.07 -10.39 -9.94
N GLY A 242 21.10 -10.63 -9.09
CA GLY A 242 21.26 -10.92 -7.66
C GLY A 242 20.70 -9.82 -6.76
N ASP A 243 20.48 -8.61 -7.29
CA ASP A 243 19.92 -7.48 -6.52
C ASP A 243 18.45 -7.73 -6.14
N PHE A 244 17.71 -8.48 -6.96
CA PHE A 244 16.31 -8.88 -6.70
C PHE A 244 16.20 -10.29 -6.11
N GLY A 245 17.31 -10.77 -5.54
CA GLY A 245 17.34 -11.90 -4.64
C GLY A 245 17.50 -13.26 -5.33
N ARG A 246 17.87 -14.24 -4.49
CA ARG A 246 18.07 -15.63 -4.84
C ARG A 246 17.19 -16.51 -3.98
N LEU A 247 16.41 -17.38 -4.60
CA LEU A 247 15.52 -18.32 -3.92
C LEU A 247 16.06 -19.75 -4.06
N LEU A 248 16.17 -20.46 -2.93
CA LEU A 248 16.40 -21.90 -2.93
C LEU A 248 15.09 -22.64 -2.69
N VAL A 249 14.74 -23.56 -3.59
CA VAL A 249 13.60 -24.47 -3.45
C VAL A 249 14.14 -25.86 -3.15
N VAL A 250 13.87 -26.38 -1.96
CA VAL A 250 14.15 -27.77 -1.59
C VAL A 250 12.85 -28.56 -1.74
N GLY A 251 12.78 -29.34 -2.80
CA GLY A 251 11.53 -29.99 -3.19
C GLY A 251 11.72 -31.08 -4.22
N GLY A 252 10.66 -31.83 -4.43
CA GLY A 252 10.60 -32.95 -5.35
C GLY A 252 11.11 -34.27 -4.78
N SER A 253 10.74 -35.32 -5.50
CA SER A 253 10.98 -36.73 -5.17
C SER A 253 11.02 -37.54 -6.47
N GLU A 254 11.24 -38.85 -6.35
CA GLU A 254 11.04 -39.83 -7.43
C GLU A 254 9.67 -39.74 -8.12
N VAL A 255 8.65 -39.24 -7.42
CA VAL A 255 7.27 -39.12 -7.93
C VAL A 255 7.00 -37.71 -8.43
N PHE A 256 7.42 -36.68 -7.69
CA PHE A 256 7.00 -35.30 -7.92
C PHE A 256 8.15 -34.43 -8.44
N SER A 257 8.20 -34.21 -9.76
CA SER A 257 9.12 -33.25 -10.39
C SER A 257 8.50 -31.88 -10.63
N GLY A 258 7.18 -31.82 -10.90
CA GLY A 258 6.50 -30.58 -11.28
C GLY A 258 6.34 -29.57 -10.14
N ALA A 259 6.11 -30.04 -8.91
CA ALA A 259 5.86 -29.17 -7.76
C ALA A 259 6.99 -28.14 -7.49
N PRO A 260 8.26 -28.55 -7.32
CA PRO A 260 9.34 -27.58 -7.13
C PRO A 260 9.62 -26.71 -8.38
N ALA A 261 9.38 -27.23 -9.59
CA ALA A 261 9.54 -26.46 -10.81
C ALA A 261 8.53 -25.30 -10.91
N LEU A 262 7.27 -25.54 -10.56
CA LEU A 262 6.22 -24.52 -10.55
C LEU A 262 6.52 -23.40 -9.55
N VAL A 263 7.07 -23.75 -8.38
CA VAL A 263 7.50 -22.76 -7.37
C VAL A 263 8.59 -21.85 -7.94
N ALA A 264 9.64 -22.43 -8.51
CA ALA A 264 10.75 -21.68 -9.08
C ALA A 264 10.33 -20.79 -10.25
N LEU A 265 9.53 -21.32 -11.19
CA LEU A 265 8.99 -20.53 -12.31
C LEU A 265 8.11 -19.37 -11.83
N SER A 266 7.30 -19.60 -10.78
CA SER A 266 6.47 -18.55 -10.20
C SER A 266 7.31 -17.46 -9.53
N ALA A 267 8.39 -17.83 -8.84
CA ALA A 267 9.33 -16.88 -8.26
C ALA A 267 10.05 -16.04 -9.32
N LEU A 268 10.50 -16.66 -10.42
CA LEU A 268 11.08 -15.92 -11.56
C LEU A 268 10.07 -14.91 -12.14
N ARG A 269 8.81 -15.33 -12.33
CA ARG A 269 7.73 -14.45 -12.81
C ARG A 269 7.42 -13.31 -11.84
N ALA A 270 7.54 -13.54 -10.54
CA ALA A 270 7.38 -12.51 -9.51
C ALA A 270 8.58 -11.54 -9.43
N GLY A 271 9.65 -11.79 -10.18
CA GLY A 271 10.83 -10.92 -10.23
C GLY A 271 11.93 -11.32 -9.24
N VAL A 272 12.11 -12.61 -8.95
CA VAL A 272 13.36 -13.12 -8.34
C VAL A 272 14.40 -13.31 -9.45
N ASP A 273 15.66 -12.94 -9.20
CA ASP A 273 16.71 -13.01 -10.25
C ASP A 273 17.22 -14.43 -10.48
N LEU A 274 17.30 -15.23 -9.40
CA LEU A 274 17.85 -16.57 -9.46
C LEU A 274 17.01 -17.53 -8.63
N THR A 275 16.67 -18.67 -9.24
CA THR A 275 16.02 -19.77 -8.53
C THR A 275 16.88 -21.02 -8.64
N PHE A 276 17.20 -21.60 -7.49
CA PHE A 276 17.91 -22.86 -7.35
C PHE A 276 16.93 -23.91 -6.86
N ILE A 277 16.92 -25.09 -7.47
CA ILE A 277 16.05 -26.19 -7.08
C ILE A 277 16.91 -27.36 -6.63
N ALA A 278 16.93 -27.66 -5.34
CA ALA A 278 17.55 -28.86 -4.81
C ALA A 278 16.54 -30.01 -4.80
N ALA A 279 16.77 -30.98 -5.69
CA ALA A 279 15.92 -32.14 -5.89
C ALA A 279 16.76 -33.42 -6.10
N PRO A 280 16.20 -34.62 -5.86
CA PRO A 280 16.86 -35.88 -6.18
C PRO A 280 17.36 -35.91 -7.62
N GLU A 281 18.53 -36.50 -7.87
CA GLU A 281 19.29 -36.35 -9.11
C GLU A 281 18.45 -36.56 -10.38
N ARG A 282 17.73 -37.68 -10.46
CA ARG A 282 16.85 -37.99 -11.61
C ARG A 282 15.75 -36.93 -11.79
N THR A 283 15.16 -36.49 -10.68
CA THR A 283 14.12 -35.46 -10.64
C THR A 283 14.69 -34.11 -11.06
N ALA A 284 15.89 -33.75 -10.61
CA ALA A 284 16.59 -32.53 -10.98
C ALA A 284 16.91 -32.48 -12.49
N TYR A 285 17.31 -33.60 -13.09
CA TYR A 285 17.46 -33.69 -14.55
C TYR A 285 16.14 -33.51 -15.30
N ALA A 286 15.06 -34.13 -14.82
CA ALA A 286 13.74 -33.93 -15.41
C ALA A 286 13.30 -32.46 -15.33
N ILE A 287 13.49 -31.80 -14.19
CA ILE A 287 13.18 -30.38 -14.00
C ILE A 287 14.02 -29.49 -14.92
N SER A 288 15.32 -29.77 -15.07
CA SER A 288 16.19 -29.03 -15.99
C SER A 288 15.73 -29.07 -17.44
N SER A 289 14.98 -30.11 -17.84
CA SER A 289 14.42 -30.19 -19.20
C SER A 289 13.15 -29.36 -19.40
N MET A 290 12.51 -28.88 -18.32
CA MET A 290 11.25 -28.13 -18.39
C MET A 290 11.45 -26.67 -18.80
N ALA A 291 12.51 -26.02 -18.33
CA ALA A 291 12.84 -24.64 -18.69
C ALA A 291 14.34 -24.36 -18.50
N PRO A 292 15.00 -23.66 -19.45
CA PRO A 292 16.44 -23.40 -19.40
C PRO A 292 16.86 -22.45 -18.29
N ASP A 293 15.95 -21.60 -17.80
CA ASP A 293 16.22 -20.62 -16.76
C ASP A 293 16.26 -21.23 -15.34
N LEU A 294 15.89 -22.52 -15.20
CA LEU A 294 15.89 -23.22 -13.91
C LEU A 294 17.27 -23.83 -13.60
N ILE A 295 17.83 -23.45 -12.45
CA ILE A 295 19.09 -24.01 -11.98
C ILE A 295 18.80 -25.14 -11.00
N THR A 296 19.11 -26.38 -11.36
CA THR A 296 18.85 -27.54 -10.49
C THR A 296 20.14 -28.06 -9.84
N VAL A 297 20.06 -28.33 -8.54
CA VAL A 297 21.08 -28.95 -7.70
C VAL A 297 20.72 -30.42 -7.54
N LYS A 298 21.65 -31.30 -7.91
CA LYS A 298 21.41 -32.74 -7.98
C LYS A 298 21.74 -33.35 -6.63
N LEU A 299 20.72 -33.87 -5.95
CA LEU A 299 20.86 -34.54 -4.66
C LEU A 299 20.94 -36.05 -4.87
N GLU A 300 21.90 -36.70 -4.22
CA GLU A 300 22.02 -38.16 -4.27
C GLU A 300 20.80 -38.84 -3.61
N GLY A 301 20.26 -39.87 -4.27
CA GLY A 301 19.12 -40.65 -3.80
C GLY A 301 17.86 -40.45 -4.65
N SER A 302 16.75 -41.08 -4.25
CA SER A 302 15.44 -40.95 -4.90
C SER A 302 14.54 -39.91 -4.23
N HIS A 303 14.83 -39.57 -2.97
CA HIS A 303 14.16 -38.57 -2.15
C HIS A 303 15.20 -37.80 -1.31
N LEU A 304 14.78 -36.66 -0.75
CA LEU A 304 15.60 -35.88 0.16
C LEU A 304 15.99 -36.72 1.39
N ASN A 305 17.28 -36.76 1.73
CA ASN A 305 17.80 -37.50 2.88
C ASN A 305 18.93 -36.72 3.59
N PRO A 306 19.33 -37.11 4.82
CA PRO A 306 20.27 -36.32 5.63
C PRO A 306 21.65 -36.13 5.00
N ARG A 307 22.10 -37.01 4.09
CA ARG A 307 23.39 -36.88 3.39
C ARG A 307 23.40 -35.70 2.42
N ASN A 308 22.22 -35.27 1.95
CA ASN A 308 22.08 -34.15 1.03
C ASN A 308 22.33 -32.79 1.70
N THR A 309 22.23 -32.72 3.02
CA THR A 309 22.39 -31.52 3.84
C THR A 309 23.65 -30.71 3.50
N ALA A 310 24.79 -31.39 3.34
CA ALA A 310 26.06 -30.71 3.06
C ALA A 310 26.07 -30.00 1.69
N VAL A 311 25.40 -30.58 0.69
CA VAL A 311 25.26 -29.99 -0.64
C VAL A 311 24.31 -28.78 -0.57
N ILE A 312 23.16 -28.95 0.08
CA ILE A 312 22.14 -27.90 0.22
C ILE A 312 22.71 -26.68 0.98
N LYS A 313 23.53 -26.91 2.01
CA LYS A 313 24.17 -25.85 2.80
C LYS A 313 24.91 -24.81 1.95
N ARG A 314 25.62 -25.24 0.90
CA ARG A 314 26.36 -24.32 0.02
C ARG A 314 25.44 -23.33 -0.72
N TYR A 315 24.22 -23.75 -1.02
CA TYR A 315 23.22 -22.90 -1.67
C TYR A 315 22.45 -22.06 -0.66
N LEU A 316 22.24 -22.57 0.56
CA LEU A 316 21.65 -21.80 1.67
C LEU A 316 22.46 -20.52 1.94
N GLU A 317 23.79 -20.62 2.01
CA GLU A 317 24.70 -19.49 2.31
C GLU A 317 24.60 -18.32 1.31
N THR A 318 24.09 -18.55 0.10
CA THR A 318 23.97 -17.53 -0.95
C THR A 318 22.53 -17.10 -1.23
N SER A 319 21.56 -17.74 -0.57
CA SER A 319 20.12 -17.53 -0.80
C SER A 319 19.54 -16.47 0.13
N ASN A 320 18.60 -15.68 -0.38
CA ASN A 320 17.88 -14.67 0.40
C ASN A 320 16.61 -15.24 1.04
N ALA A 321 16.08 -16.32 0.51
CA ALA A 321 14.93 -17.04 1.05
C ALA A 321 14.98 -18.51 0.64
N VAL A 322 14.29 -19.37 1.40
CA VAL A 322 14.20 -20.81 1.14
C VAL A 322 12.75 -21.25 1.16
N VAL A 323 12.37 -22.12 0.22
CA VAL A 323 11.11 -22.87 0.23
C VAL A 323 11.45 -24.34 0.48
N ILE A 324 10.77 -24.98 1.42
CA ILE A 324 10.91 -26.43 1.66
C ILE A 324 9.53 -27.07 1.60
N GLY A 325 9.41 -28.16 0.84
CA GLY A 325 8.28 -29.06 0.96
C GLY A 325 7.57 -29.53 -0.31
N PRO A 326 7.40 -28.70 -1.36
CA PRO A 326 6.66 -29.08 -2.56
C PRO A 326 7.22 -30.38 -3.18
N GLY A 327 6.45 -31.47 -3.05
CA GLY A 327 6.78 -32.78 -3.63
C GLY A 327 7.87 -33.60 -2.93
N LEU A 328 8.24 -33.29 -1.68
CA LEU A 328 9.30 -34.03 -0.97
C LEU A 328 8.95 -35.48 -0.64
N GLY A 329 7.66 -35.79 -0.46
CA GLY A 329 7.25 -37.04 0.17
C GLY A 329 7.51 -37.03 1.69
N LEU A 330 7.13 -38.12 2.37
CA LEU A 330 7.13 -38.21 3.83
C LEU A 330 7.93 -39.41 4.37
N HIS A 331 8.96 -39.84 3.62
CA HIS A 331 9.90 -40.86 4.09
C HIS A 331 10.56 -40.40 5.39
N LYS A 332 10.93 -41.36 6.26
CA LYS A 332 11.59 -41.05 7.53
C LYS A 332 12.87 -40.21 7.31
N GLU A 333 13.71 -40.60 6.35
CA GLU A 333 14.93 -39.87 6.00
C GLU A 333 14.63 -38.44 5.50
N THR A 334 13.53 -38.24 4.78
CA THR A 334 13.09 -36.92 4.33
C THR A 334 12.68 -36.03 5.50
N LYS A 335 11.91 -36.57 6.45
CA LYS A 335 11.52 -35.82 7.65
C LYS A 335 12.74 -35.42 8.47
N ASP A 336 13.66 -36.35 8.70
CA ASP A 336 14.90 -36.09 9.44
C ASP A 336 15.76 -35.03 8.73
N ALA A 337 15.82 -35.05 7.40
CA ALA A 337 16.52 -34.04 6.60
C ALA A 337 15.85 -32.66 6.68
N VAL A 338 14.51 -32.59 6.61
CA VAL A 338 13.76 -31.34 6.76
C VAL A 338 14.03 -30.70 8.12
N VAL A 339 14.02 -31.49 9.20
CA VAL A 339 14.35 -31.03 10.55
C VAL A 339 15.74 -30.40 10.58
N GLY A 340 16.76 -31.10 10.10
CA GLY A 340 18.13 -30.58 10.06
C GLY A 340 18.25 -29.30 9.22
N LEU A 341 17.57 -29.24 8.08
CA LEU A 341 17.51 -28.04 7.22
C LEU A 341 16.89 -26.85 7.92
N VAL A 342 15.75 -27.05 8.59
CA VAL A 342 15.05 -25.99 9.34
C VAL A 342 15.94 -25.47 10.47
N GLU A 343 16.63 -26.33 11.21
CA GLU A 343 17.56 -25.92 12.27
C GLU A 343 18.72 -25.08 11.74
N MET A 344 19.30 -25.47 10.60
CA MET A 344 20.35 -24.66 9.96
C MET A 344 19.82 -23.31 9.46
N ILE A 345 18.64 -23.30 8.84
CA ILE A 345 18.00 -22.08 8.32
C ILE A 345 17.68 -21.10 9.45
N GLU A 346 17.16 -21.59 10.58
CA GLU A 346 16.92 -20.79 11.78
C GLU A 346 18.24 -20.21 12.33
N LYS A 347 19.30 -21.02 12.38
CA LYS A 347 20.62 -20.58 12.85
C LYS A 347 21.18 -19.44 11.98
N GLU A 348 21.07 -19.57 10.67
CA GLU A 348 21.51 -18.55 9.70
C GLU A 348 20.48 -17.41 9.52
N LYS A 349 19.32 -17.49 10.19
CA LYS A 349 18.20 -16.53 10.15
C LYS A 349 17.68 -16.25 8.73
N ILE A 350 17.71 -17.25 7.86
CA ILE A 350 17.22 -17.10 6.48
C ILE A 350 15.69 -17.17 6.49
N PRO A 351 14.98 -16.26 5.80
CA PRO A 351 13.53 -16.35 5.59
C PRO A 351 13.12 -17.69 4.99
N LEU A 352 12.12 -18.34 5.60
CA LEU A 352 11.68 -19.68 5.25
C LEU A 352 10.20 -19.70 4.88
N LEU A 353 9.86 -20.39 3.80
CA LEU A 353 8.52 -20.81 3.47
C LEU A 353 8.42 -22.33 3.59
N LEU A 354 7.50 -22.80 4.43
CA LEU A 354 7.13 -24.21 4.52
C LEU A 354 5.77 -24.44 3.87
N ASP A 355 5.75 -25.39 2.96
CA ASP A 355 4.55 -25.80 2.22
C ASP A 355 4.47 -27.34 2.17
N ALA A 356 3.29 -27.86 1.89
CA ALA A 356 3.04 -29.27 1.59
C ALA A 356 3.77 -30.24 2.53
N ASP A 357 4.61 -31.12 1.98
CA ASP A 357 5.28 -32.17 2.76
C ASP A 357 6.35 -31.62 3.72
N GLY A 358 6.93 -30.46 3.42
CA GLY A 358 7.86 -29.76 4.31
C GLY A 358 7.15 -29.22 5.55
N LEU A 359 5.94 -28.67 5.35
CA LEU A 359 5.06 -28.25 6.44
C LEU A 359 4.59 -29.45 7.27
N LYS A 360 4.20 -30.56 6.65
CA LYS A 360 3.80 -31.79 7.36
C LYS A 360 4.95 -32.38 8.17
N ALA A 361 6.15 -32.46 7.59
CA ALA A 361 7.34 -32.90 8.31
C ALA A 361 7.63 -31.96 9.50
N PHE A 362 7.58 -30.64 9.30
CA PHE A 362 7.77 -29.66 10.37
C PHE A 362 6.73 -29.77 11.50
N ALA A 363 5.46 -30.06 11.17
CA ALA A 363 4.37 -30.20 12.14
C ALA A 363 4.60 -31.30 13.18
N GLU A 364 5.35 -32.36 12.82
CA GLU A 364 5.65 -33.48 13.72
C GLU A 364 6.69 -33.11 14.79
N TYR A 365 7.64 -32.23 14.48
CA TYR A 365 8.75 -31.88 15.38
C TYR A 365 8.56 -30.53 16.09
N LYS A 366 7.66 -29.66 15.60
CA LYS A 366 7.27 -28.38 16.23
C LYS A 366 8.45 -27.53 16.70
N LEU A 367 9.48 -27.42 15.86
CA LEU A 367 10.64 -26.60 16.16
C LEU A 367 10.23 -25.13 16.29
N ARG A 368 10.83 -24.43 17.26
CA ARG A 368 10.61 -22.99 17.42
C ARG A 368 11.49 -22.23 16.45
N ILE A 369 10.87 -21.62 15.44
CA ILE A 369 11.53 -20.75 14.46
C ILE A 369 11.31 -19.29 14.89
N ARG A 370 12.38 -18.50 14.91
CA ARG A 370 12.34 -17.05 15.16
C ARG A 370 12.70 -16.26 13.92
N SER A 371 13.34 -16.88 12.92
CA SER A 371 13.52 -16.27 11.60
C SER A 371 12.16 -16.01 10.93
N PRO A 372 12.10 -15.09 9.94
CA PRO A 372 10.87 -14.87 9.20
C PRO A 372 10.34 -16.17 8.58
N LEU A 373 9.13 -16.57 8.95
CA LEU A 373 8.52 -17.83 8.55
C LEU A 373 7.17 -17.58 7.89
N VAL A 374 6.95 -18.20 6.74
CA VAL A 374 5.64 -18.29 6.08
C VAL A 374 5.22 -19.76 6.06
N LEU A 375 4.03 -20.04 6.59
CA LEU A 375 3.37 -21.34 6.48
C LEU A 375 2.19 -21.20 5.52
N THR A 376 2.02 -22.17 4.62
CA THR A 376 0.97 -22.14 3.58
C THR A 376 -0.05 -23.29 3.69
N PRO A 377 -0.57 -23.63 4.90
CA PRO A 377 -1.40 -24.81 5.06
C PRO A 377 -2.77 -24.64 4.40
N HIS A 378 -3.23 -25.69 3.72
CA HIS A 378 -4.67 -25.87 3.49
C HIS A 378 -5.39 -26.32 4.78
N ALA A 379 -6.73 -26.43 4.78
CA ALA A 379 -7.50 -26.74 6.00
C ALA A 379 -7.06 -28.05 6.72
N GLY A 380 -6.77 -29.12 5.96
CA GLY A 380 -6.19 -30.35 6.50
C GLY A 380 -4.78 -30.20 7.11
N GLU A 381 -3.87 -29.49 6.46
CA GLU A 381 -2.53 -29.19 6.98
C GLU A 381 -2.56 -28.28 8.21
N TYR A 382 -3.49 -27.32 8.24
CA TYR A 382 -3.72 -26.48 9.41
C TYR A 382 -4.13 -27.34 10.62
N ARG A 383 -4.99 -28.34 10.40
CA ARG A 383 -5.36 -29.31 11.45
C ARG A 383 -4.14 -30.12 11.91
N LEU A 384 -3.26 -30.53 11.00
CA LEU A 384 -2.02 -31.23 11.37
C LEU A 384 -1.10 -30.36 12.23
N LEU A 385 -0.95 -29.07 11.88
CA LEU A 385 -0.11 -28.13 12.63
C LEU A 385 -0.67 -27.82 14.02
N THR A 386 -1.97 -27.58 14.11
CA THR A 386 -2.60 -27.00 15.31
C THR A 386 -3.38 -27.99 16.16
N ASN A 387 -3.63 -29.20 15.65
CA ASN A 387 -4.62 -30.15 16.18
C ASN A 387 -6.05 -29.59 16.28
N LYS A 388 -6.37 -28.49 15.58
CA LYS A 388 -7.69 -27.87 15.57
C LYS A 388 -8.33 -27.93 14.19
N LYS A 389 -9.65 -28.18 14.15
CA LYS A 389 -10.42 -28.07 12.91
C LYS A 389 -10.86 -26.61 12.76
N LEU A 390 -10.62 -26.03 11.59
CA LEU A 390 -11.11 -24.69 11.29
C LEU A 390 -12.65 -24.65 11.26
N PRO A 391 -13.27 -23.59 11.79
CA PRO A 391 -14.71 -23.40 11.71
C PRO A 391 -15.16 -23.19 10.25
N MET A 392 -16.44 -23.51 9.99
CA MET A 392 -17.06 -23.31 8.68
C MET A 392 -17.32 -21.83 8.39
N ASP A 393 -17.72 -21.09 9.43
CA ASP A 393 -17.92 -19.64 9.37
C ASP A 393 -16.62 -18.90 9.02
N PHE A 394 -16.73 -17.93 8.11
CA PHE A 394 -15.56 -17.23 7.56
C PHE A 394 -14.93 -16.27 8.55
N GLU A 395 -15.71 -15.49 9.31
CA GLU A 395 -15.19 -14.55 10.31
C GLU A 395 -14.44 -15.29 11.41
N THR A 396 -15.09 -16.30 11.98
CA THR A 396 -14.51 -17.11 13.06
C THR A 396 -13.24 -17.81 12.57
N ARG A 397 -13.22 -18.26 11.31
CA ARG A 397 -12.03 -18.87 10.70
C ARG A 397 -10.88 -17.86 10.59
N VAL A 398 -11.15 -16.64 10.14
CA VAL A 398 -10.14 -15.57 10.06
C VAL A 398 -9.57 -15.26 11.44
N GLU A 399 -10.42 -15.15 12.46
CA GLU A 399 -9.96 -14.91 13.84
C GLU A 399 -9.09 -16.05 14.38
N ASP A 400 -9.48 -17.30 14.17
CA ASP A 400 -8.73 -18.46 14.64
C ASP A 400 -7.36 -18.58 13.97
N VAL A 401 -7.29 -18.33 12.67
CA VAL A 401 -6.02 -18.28 11.94
C VAL A 401 -5.15 -17.12 12.46
N ARG A 402 -5.72 -15.94 12.68
CA ARG A 402 -5.00 -14.78 13.26
C ARG A 402 -4.49 -15.00 14.68
N LYS A 403 -5.18 -15.80 15.49
CA LYS A 403 -4.70 -16.19 16.84
C LYS A 403 -3.58 -17.23 16.79
N THR A 404 -3.50 -17.96 15.68
CA THR A 404 -2.51 -19.03 15.50
C THR A 404 -1.20 -18.50 14.93
N ALA A 405 -1.29 -17.60 13.96
CA ALA A 405 -0.17 -16.82 13.44
C ALA A 405 0.34 -15.84 14.51
#